data_AF-A0A933W0W7-F1
#
_entry.id   AF-A0A933W0W7-F1
#
_cell.length_a   1.000
_cell.length_b   1.000
_cell.length_c   1.000
_cell.angle_alpha   90.00
_cell.angle_beta   90.00
_cell.angle_gamma   90.00
#
_symmetry.space_group_name_H-M   'P 1'
#
loop_
_entity.id
_entity.type
_entity.pdbx_description
1 polymer ?
#
loop_
_entity_poly.entity_id
_entity_poly.type
_entity_poly.pdbx_seq_one_letter_code
_entity_poly.pdbx_strand_id
1 'polypeptide(L)'
;MRFRDRTHAAQLLAARLKGEYAPPFVICGIPGGGLAIARVLAHELQVPLTVAHVRRLFVPSAPLSSFGALDERGSAVLDPAAVRALKLTLADLEHARTRAWRELHRRSALLRDVMSLRDLATHRHVVLTDEGAATGFTLLAAIRAARRLNAARVSVAVPCASEPALERVVREADDVVCLGGSDGFTSIAGCYKRFEEEAPEHAHRLSGAVPHGTAHGGATRPSLTPR
;
A
#
# COMPACT_ATOMS: atom_id res chain seq x y z
N MET A 1 -10.00 -6.81 19.35
CA MET A 1 -10.86 -7.61 18.44
C MET A 1 -9.97 -8.35 17.44
N ARG A 2 -10.27 -9.61 17.06
CA ARG A 2 -9.54 -10.34 16.01
C ARG A 2 -10.41 -10.56 14.77
N PHE A 3 -9.91 -10.23 13.59
CA PHE A 3 -10.55 -10.49 12.30
C PHE A 3 -10.56 -11.99 11.99
N ARG A 4 -11.47 -12.45 11.12
CA ARG A 4 -11.53 -13.89 10.77
C ARG A 4 -10.37 -14.24 9.84
N ASP A 5 -10.16 -13.41 8.83
CA ASP A 5 -9.17 -13.50 7.76
C ASP A 5 -9.03 -12.09 7.13
N ARG A 6 -8.14 -11.95 6.13
CA ARG A 6 -7.91 -10.68 5.41
C ARG A 6 -9.18 -10.16 4.74
N THR A 7 -9.98 -11.04 4.15
CA THR A 7 -11.23 -10.67 3.47
C THR A 7 -12.22 -10.03 4.45
N HIS A 8 -12.45 -10.66 5.61
CA HIS A 8 -13.32 -10.10 6.64
C HIS A 8 -12.84 -8.72 7.11
N ALA A 9 -11.54 -8.57 7.30
CA ALA A 9 -10.96 -7.30 7.73
C ALA A 9 -11.13 -6.19 6.67
N ALA A 10 -10.92 -6.53 5.40
CA ALA A 10 -11.10 -5.60 4.28
C ALA A 10 -12.58 -5.21 4.08
N GLN A 11 -13.53 -6.13 4.27
CA GLN A 11 -14.97 -5.81 4.20
C GLN A 11 -15.40 -4.81 5.28
N LEU A 12 -14.93 -4.99 6.51
CA LEU A 12 -15.18 -4.04 7.59
C LEU A 12 -14.53 -2.68 7.30
N LEU A 13 -13.33 -2.69 6.72
CA LEU A 13 -12.60 -1.48 6.37
C LEU A 13 -13.31 -0.73 5.24
N ALA A 14 -13.80 -1.43 4.22
CA ALA A 14 -14.61 -0.85 3.15
C ALA A 14 -15.90 -0.22 3.70
N ALA A 15 -16.58 -0.89 4.63
CA ALA A 15 -17.79 -0.34 5.27
C ALA A 15 -17.50 0.97 6.01
N ARG A 16 -16.36 1.08 6.71
CA ARG A 16 -15.93 2.33 7.33
C ARG A 16 -15.60 3.41 6.29
N LEU A 17 -14.86 3.06 5.24
CA LEU A 17 -14.47 4.02 4.19
C LEU A 17 -15.67 4.57 3.42
N LYS A 18 -16.74 3.79 3.20
CA LYS A 18 -18.00 4.27 2.59
C LYS A 18 -18.63 5.43 3.36
N GLY A 19 -18.47 5.45 4.68
CA GLY A 19 -18.98 6.53 5.53
C GLY A 19 -18.09 7.76 5.60
N GLU A 20 -16.83 7.67 5.16
CA GLU A 20 -15.86 8.77 5.28
C GLU A 20 -15.50 9.44 3.95
N TYR A 21 -15.41 8.67 2.86
CA TYR A 21 -14.94 9.17 1.59
C TYR A 21 -16.00 9.02 0.50
N ALA A 22 -16.27 10.12 -0.21
CA ALA A 22 -17.01 10.09 -1.46
C ALA A 22 -16.02 9.97 -2.66
N PRO A 23 -16.31 9.16 -3.68
CA PRO A 23 -15.54 9.14 -4.92
C PRO A 23 -15.47 10.54 -5.59
N PRO A 24 -14.41 10.83 -6.38
CA PRO A 24 -13.40 9.89 -6.87
C PRO A 24 -12.15 9.77 -5.97
N PHE A 25 -11.75 8.54 -5.67
CA PHE A 25 -10.44 8.19 -5.10
C PHE A 25 -9.95 6.87 -5.68
N VAL A 26 -8.69 6.52 -5.42
CA VAL A 26 -8.09 5.25 -5.86
C VAL A 26 -7.58 4.46 -4.64
N ILE A 27 -7.77 3.14 -4.66
CA ILE A 27 -7.22 2.26 -3.65
C ILE A 27 -5.83 1.81 -4.10
N CYS A 28 -4.84 1.98 -3.23
CA CYS A 28 -3.46 1.63 -3.50
C CYS A 28 -2.94 0.60 -2.48
N GLY A 29 -2.72 -0.64 -2.94
CA GLY A 29 -2.21 -1.73 -2.10
C GLY A 29 -0.69 -1.83 -2.11
N ILE A 30 -0.10 -2.21 -0.99
CA ILE A 30 1.31 -2.62 -0.93
C ILE A 30 1.42 -4.11 -1.32
N PRO A 31 2.25 -4.48 -2.33
CA PRO A 31 2.37 -5.87 -2.79
C PRO A 31 2.68 -6.89 -1.67
N GLY A 32 1.97 -8.03 -1.71
CA GLY A 32 1.85 -8.99 -0.61
C GLY A 32 0.48 -8.86 0.07
N GLY A 33 0.40 -9.10 1.38
CA GLY A 33 -0.88 -9.08 2.10
C GLY A 33 -1.68 -7.78 1.97
N GLY A 34 -1.02 -6.63 1.76
CA GLY A 34 -1.68 -5.36 1.48
C GLY A 34 -2.47 -5.33 0.18
N LEU A 35 -2.01 -6.02 -0.86
CA LEU A 35 -2.72 -6.16 -2.13
C LEU A 35 -4.00 -7.00 -1.96
N ALA A 36 -3.97 -8.03 -1.10
CA ALA A 36 -5.17 -8.81 -0.75
C ALA A 36 -6.28 -7.91 -0.21
N ILE A 37 -5.94 -7.04 0.75
CA ILE A 37 -6.86 -6.06 1.33
C ILE A 37 -7.34 -5.08 0.25
N ALA A 38 -6.41 -4.51 -0.51
CA ALA A 38 -6.69 -3.51 -1.53
C ALA A 38 -7.67 -4.01 -2.60
N ARG A 39 -7.54 -5.26 -3.03
CA ARG A 39 -8.46 -5.86 -4.02
C ARG A 39 -9.89 -5.93 -3.51
N VAL A 40 -10.08 -6.34 -2.26
CA VAL A 40 -11.41 -6.39 -1.64
C VAL A 40 -11.97 -4.97 -1.48
N LEU A 41 -11.16 -4.01 -1.02
CA LEU A 41 -11.57 -2.61 -0.90
C LEU A 41 -12.02 -2.03 -2.25
N ALA A 42 -11.21 -2.18 -3.30
CA ALA A 42 -11.51 -1.67 -4.63
C ALA A 42 -12.81 -2.26 -5.19
N HIS A 43 -13.04 -3.57 -4.98
CA HIS A 43 -14.28 -4.24 -5.34
C HIS A 43 -15.49 -3.71 -4.54
N GLU A 44 -15.41 -3.66 -3.20
CA GLU A 44 -16.53 -3.22 -2.35
C GLU A 44 -16.90 -1.74 -2.54
N LEU A 45 -15.92 -0.91 -2.90
CA LEU A 45 -16.07 0.53 -3.08
C LEU A 45 -16.28 0.93 -4.55
N GLN A 46 -16.13 0.00 -5.50
CA GLN A 46 -16.23 0.24 -6.94
C GLN A 46 -15.31 1.38 -7.42
N VAL A 47 -14.06 1.38 -6.95
CA VAL A 47 -13.03 2.37 -7.30
C VAL A 47 -11.79 1.71 -7.92
N PRO A 48 -10.97 2.44 -8.68
CA PRO A 48 -9.76 1.88 -9.28
C PRO A 48 -8.77 1.33 -8.24
N LEU A 49 -8.12 0.23 -8.61
CA LEU A 49 -7.02 -0.38 -7.86
C LEU A 49 -5.67 -0.04 -8.50
N THR A 50 -4.70 0.30 -7.67
CA THR A 50 -3.29 0.43 -8.04
C THR A 50 -2.38 -0.16 -6.96
N VAL A 51 -1.07 -0.14 -7.17
CA VAL A 51 -0.07 -0.70 -6.26
C VAL A 51 1.08 0.26 -6.00
N ALA A 52 1.50 0.36 -4.74
CA ALA A 52 2.72 1.05 -4.35
C ALA A 52 3.85 0.04 -4.18
N HIS A 53 4.78 0.00 -5.14
CA HIS A 53 5.93 -0.88 -5.07
C HIS A 53 6.90 -0.39 -3.98
N VAL A 54 6.83 -1.03 -2.82
CA VAL A 54 7.70 -0.78 -1.66
C VAL A 54 8.22 -2.08 -1.07
N ARG A 55 9.42 -2.05 -0.49
CA ARG A 55 10.04 -3.21 0.16
C ARG A 55 10.75 -2.83 1.44
N ARG A 56 10.55 -3.63 2.49
CA ARG A 56 11.25 -3.48 3.77
C ARG A 56 12.76 -3.69 3.61
N LEU A 57 13.52 -2.87 4.33
CA LEU A 57 14.96 -3.00 4.51
C LEU A 57 15.22 -3.86 5.74
N PHE A 58 15.70 -5.08 5.53
CA PHE A 58 16.02 -6.01 6.60
C PHE A 58 17.47 -5.88 7.04
N VAL A 59 17.69 -6.04 8.34
CA VAL A 59 19.02 -6.07 8.94
C VAL A 59 19.79 -7.26 8.37
N PRO A 60 20.99 -7.09 7.78
CA PRO A 60 21.72 -8.19 7.16
C PRO A 60 21.99 -9.37 8.11
N SER A 61 22.32 -9.08 9.38
CA SER A 61 22.58 -10.06 10.43
C SER A 61 21.31 -10.62 11.10
N ALA A 62 20.15 -10.00 10.88
CA ALA A 62 18.88 -10.39 11.49
C ALA A 62 17.72 -10.25 10.48
N PRO A 63 17.55 -11.21 9.55
CA PRO A 63 16.64 -11.09 8.40
C PRO A 63 15.15 -10.94 8.73
N LEU A 64 14.73 -11.18 9.98
CA LEU A 64 13.36 -10.98 10.44
C LEU A 64 13.11 -9.57 10.99
N SER A 65 14.17 -8.80 11.23
CA SER A 65 14.11 -7.43 11.73
C SER A 65 14.30 -6.44 10.59
N SER A 66 13.38 -5.48 10.46
CA SER A 66 13.48 -4.41 9.46
C SER A 66 13.73 -3.07 10.10
N PHE A 67 14.59 -2.25 9.49
CA PHE A 67 14.94 -0.91 9.97
C PHE A 67 14.45 0.20 9.03
N GLY A 68 13.54 -0.12 8.10
CA GLY A 68 13.01 0.84 7.15
C GLY A 68 12.34 0.19 5.95
N ALA A 69 12.06 0.99 4.93
CA ALA A 69 11.56 0.53 3.64
C ALA A 69 12.06 1.43 2.50
N LEU A 70 12.11 0.89 1.29
CA LEU A 70 12.41 1.62 0.07
C LEU A 70 11.28 1.48 -0.95
N ASP A 71 11.17 2.44 -1.84
CA ASP A 71 10.27 2.41 -3.00
C ASP A 71 11.00 2.03 -4.31
N GLU A 72 10.24 1.85 -5.39
CA GLU A 72 10.74 1.50 -6.72
C GLU A 72 11.81 2.45 -7.29
N ARG A 73 11.83 3.72 -6.85
CA ARG A 73 12.87 4.70 -7.24
C ARG A 73 14.13 4.59 -6.40
N GLY A 74 14.17 3.65 -5.44
CA GLY A 74 15.26 3.49 -4.49
C GLY A 74 15.27 4.53 -3.36
N SER A 75 14.27 5.41 -3.27
CA SER A 75 14.17 6.31 -2.12
C SER A 75 13.78 5.50 -0.89
N ALA A 76 14.46 5.71 0.23
CA ALA A 76 14.21 4.96 1.47
C ALA A 76 13.77 5.84 2.62
N VAL A 77 12.95 5.25 3.48
CA VAL A 77 12.60 5.74 4.80
C VAL A 77 13.26 4.80 5.81
N LEU A 78 14.17 5.34 6.60
CA LEU A 78 14.91 4.60 7.61
C LEU A 78 14.37 4.91 9.01
N ASP A 79 14.49 3.95 9.91
CA ASP A 79 14.34 4.12 11.34
C ASP A 79 15.67 4.56 11.95
N PRO A 80 15.85 5.85 12.32
CA PRO A 80 17.12 6.31 12.87
C PRO A 80 17.44 5.66 14.22
N ALA A 81 16.41 5.27 14.99
CA ALA A 81 16.61 4.61 16.28
C ALA A 81 17.12 3.18 16.08
N ALA A 82 16.53 2.42 15.16
CA ALA A 82 17.00 1.07 14.84
C ALA A 82 18.42 1.09 14.24
N VAL A 83 18.71 2.02 13.32
CA VAL A 83 20.05 2.18 12.72
C VAL A 83 21.11 2.41 13.79
N ARG A 84 20.83 3.30 14.76
CA ARG A 84 21.76 3.56 15.89
C ARG A 84 21.87 2.38 16.84
N ALA A 85 20.75 1.81 17.27
CA ALA A 85 20.73 0.71 18.25
C ALA A 85 21.45 -0.54 17.75
N LEU A 86 21.30 -0.85 16.46
CA LEU A 86 21.93 -2.01 15.82
C LEU A 86 23.32 -1.70 15.25
N LYS A 87 23.81 -0.47 15.41
CA LYS A 87 25.12 0.00 14.91
C LYS A 87 25.33 -0.31 13.43
N LEU A 88 24.29 -0.11 12.61
CA LEU A 88 24.35 -0.43 11.19
C LEU A 88 25.34 0.50 10.48
N THR A 89 26.29 -0.09 9.78
CA THR A 89 27.28 0.65 8.99
C THR A 89 26.69 1.08 7.64
N LEU A 90 27.34 2.03 6.96
CA LEU A 90 26.96 2.38 5.59
C LEU A 90 26.94 1.17 4.65
N ALA A 91 27.88 0.23 4.83
CA ALA A 91 27.92 -1.01 4.07
C ALA A 91 26.69 -1.90 4.33
N ASP A 92 26.21 -1.98 5.58
CA ASP A 92 24.99 -2.71 5.91
C ASP A 92 23.75 -2.09 5.26
N LEU A 93 23.67 -0.76 5.27
CA LEU A 93 22.58 -0.02 4.63
C LEU A 93 22.57 -0.27 3.12
N GLU A 94 23.70 -0.16 2.46
CA GLU A 94 23.81 -0.39 1.01
C GLU A 94 23.55 -1.84 0.61
N HIS A 95 24.00 -2.81 1.42
CA HIS A 95 23.68 -4.22 1.22
C HIS A 95 22.16 -4.45 1.29
N ALA A 96 21.52 -3.92 2.35
CA ALA A 96 20.08 -4.06 2.54
C ALA A 96 19.28 -3.38 1.41
N ARG A 97 19.70 -2.18 0.98
CA ARG A 97 19.10 -1.43 -0.13
C ARG A 97 19.20 -2.22 -1.44
N THR A 98 20.39 -2.71 -1.77
CA THR A 98 20.63 -3.49 -2.99
C THR A 98 19.76 -4.76 -3.02
N ARG A 99 19.72 -5.51 -1.91
CA ARG A 99 18.91 -6.73 -1.82
C ARG A 99 17.42 -6.41 -1.98
N ALA A 100 16.92 -5.41 -1.25
CA ALA A 100 15.51 -5.03 -1.29
C ALA A 100 15.09 -4.47 -2.66
N TRP A 101 15.95 -3.68 -3.31
CA TRP A 101 15.69 -3.12 -4.63
C TRP A 101 15.60 -4.20 -5.72
N ARG A 102 16.52 -5.18 -5.72
CA ARG A 102 16.47 -6.33 -6.64
C ARG A 102 15.19 -7.14 -6.46
N GLU A 103 14.84 -7.45 -5.22
CA GLU A 103 13.63 -8.21 -4.91
C GLU A 103 12.35 -7.44 -5.28
N LEU A 104 12.33 -6.12 -5.04
CA LEU A 104 11.24 -5.25 -5.45
C LEU A 104 11.04 -5.33 -6.97
N HIS A 105 12.09 -5.17 -7.76
CA HIS A 105 11.99 -5.22 -9.23
C HIS A 105 11.53 -6.59 -9.72
N ARG A 106 12.07 -7.67 -9.13
CA ARG A 106 11.65 -9.05 -9.44
C ARG A 106 10.16 -9.26 -9.20
N ARG A 107 9.62 -8.78 -8.08
CA ARG A 107 8.18 -8.89 -7.76
C ARG A 107 7.32 -7.94 -8.57
N SER A 108 7.82 -6.75 -8.90
CA SER A 108 7.05 -5.75 -9.67
C SER A 108 6.79 -6.24 -11.10
N ALA A 109 7.68 -7.06 -11.67
CA ALA A 109 7.45 -7.73 -12.94
C ALA A 109 6.22 -8.67 -12.93
N LEU A 110 5.77 -9.13 -11.76
CA LEU A 110 4.58 -9.96 -11.57
C LEU A 110 3.29 -9.12 -11.48
N LEU A 111 3.38 -7.79 -11.51
CA LEU A 111 2.22 -6.91 -11.36
C LEU A 111 2.06 -5.95 -12.55
N ARG A 112 2.64 -6.29 -13.70
CA ARG A 112 2.64 -5.44 -14.91
C ARG A 112 1.24 -5.15 -15.47
N ASP A 113 0.27 -6.03 -15.22
CA ASP A 113 -1.10 -5.87 -15.68
C ASP A 113 -1.96 -5.00 -14.73
N VAL A 114 -1.42 -4.63 -13.57
CA VAL A 114 -2.08 -3.69 -12.64
C VAL A 114 -1.67 -2.27 -13.02
N MET A 115 -2.64 -1.36 -13.13
CA MET A 115 -2.35 0.05 -13.41
C MET A 115 -1.38 0.62 -12.37
N SER A 116 -0.31 1.27 -12.85
CA SER A 116 0.75 1.73 -11.97
C SER A 116 0.29 2.93 -11.13
N LEU A 117 0.92 3.13 -9.96
CA LEU A 117 0.64 4.29 -9.12
C LEU A 117 0.88 5.59 -9.88
N ARG A 118 1.85 5.61 -10.81
CA ARG A 118 2.13 6.77 -11.67
C ARG A 118 0.93 7.13 -12.54
N ASP A 119 0.21 6.14 -13.06
CA ASP A 119 -0.92 6.35 -13.97
C ASP A 119 -2.16 6.88 -13.23
N LEU A 120 -2.29 6.56 -11.94
CA LEU A 120 -3.52 6.82 -11.16
C LEU A 120 -3.37 7.85 -10.04
N ALA A 121 -2.17 8.18 -9.57
CA ALA A 121 -1.99 9.07 -8.42
C ALA A 121 -2.20 10.55 -8.75
N THR A 122 -1.76 11.00 -9.93
CA THR A 122 -1.63 12.43 -10.26
C THR A 122 -2.95 13.18 -10.07
N HIS A 123 -2.95 14.19 -9.19
CA HIS A 123 -4.11 15.01 -8.83
C HIS A 123 -5.33 14.24 -8.27
N ARG A 124 -5.12 13.01 -7.76
CA ARG A 124 -6.19 12.20 -7.14
C ARG A 124 -5.99 12.04 -5.64
N HIS A 125 -7.09 11.67 -4.97
CA HIS A 125 -7.03 11.12 -3.62
C HIS A 125 -6.61 9.64 -3.70
N VAL A 126 -5.46 9.32 -3.12
CA VAL A 126 -4.92 7.98 -3.00
C VAL A 126 -5.16 7.45 -1.59
N VAL A 127 -5.85 6.33 -1.46
CA VAL A 127 -6.06 5.63 -0.19
C VAL A 127 -5.14 4.42 -0.14
N LEU A 128 -4.07 4.53 0.63
CA LEU A 128 -3.05 3.50 0.83
C LEU A 128 -3.52 2.46 1.84
N THR A 129 -3.28 1.18 1.55
CA THR A 129 -3.60 0.09 2.46
C THR A 129 -2.48 -0.96 2.54
N ASP A 130 -2.41 -1.61 3.71
CA ASP A 130 -1.59 -2.79 3.98
C ASP A 130 -2.42 -3.79 4.80
N GLU A 131 -1.93 -5.02 5.01
CA GLU A 131 -2.57 -6.01 5.91
C GLU A 131 -2.51 -5.61 7.39
N GLY A 132 -1.65 -4.65 7.72
CA GLY A 132 -1.55 -4.02 9.02
C GLY A 132 -0.23 -3.24 9.13
N ALA A 133 -0.08 -2.46 10.19
CA ALA A 133 1.10 -1.64 10.40
C ALA A 133 1.76 -1.91 11.74
N ALA A 134 2.84 -2.71 11.74
CA ALA A 134 3.64 -2.93 12.96
C ALA A 134 4.59 -1.76 13.26
N THR A 135 5.32 -1.28 12.24
CA THR A 135 6.26 -0.14 12.37
C THR A 135 5.87 1.05 11.50
N GLY A 136 5.04 0.85 10.47
CA GLY A 136 4.56 1.90 9.57
C GLY A 136 5.55 2.34 8.48
N PHE A 137 6.78 1.83 8.44
CA PHE A 137 7.77 2.29 7.44
C PHE A 137 7.40 1.96 5.99
N THR A 138 6.69 0.85 5.73
CA THR A 138 6.19 0.54 4.39
C THR A 138 5.14 1.55 3.93
N LEU A 139 4.22 1.92 4.82
CA LEU A 139 3.23 2.96 4.57
C LEU A 139 3.87 4.33 4.36
N LEU A 140 4.87 4.72 5.17
CA LEU A 140 5.59 5.97 4.96
C LEU A 140 6.27 6.03 3.60
N ALA A 141 6.96 4.95 3.19
CA ALA A 141 7.57 4.88 1.87
C ALA A 141 6.51 5.04 0.76
N ALA A 142 5.34 4.42 0.92
CA ALA A 142 4.25 4.52 -0.03
C ALA A 142 3.60 5.92 -0.06
N ILE A 143 3.42 6.57 1.09
CA ILE A 143 2.93 7.97 1.20
C ILE A 143 3.86 8.89 0.42
N ARG A 144 5.16 8.83 0.71
CA ARG A 144 6.17 9.67 0.04
C ARG A 144 6.24 9.38 -1.46
N ALA A 145 6.06 8.12 -1.88
CA ALA A 145 5.96 7.77 -3.28
C ALA A 145 4.76 8.40 -3.98
N ALA A 146 3.56 8.32 -3.38
CA ALA A 146 2.36 8.96 -3.91
C ALA A 146 2.48 10.49 -3.97
N ARG A 147 3.06 11.13 -2.94
CA ARG A 147 3.30 12.58 -2.92
C ARG A 147 4.24 13.06 -4.01
N ARG A 148 5.33 12.33 -4.28
CA ARG A 148 6.24 12.63 -5.41
C ARG A 148 5.59 12.48 -6.78
N LEU A 149 4.43 11.81 -6.85
CA LEU A 149 3.61 11.69 -8.05
C LEU A 149 2.46 12.73 -8.06
N ASN A 150 2.53 13.76 -7.21
CA ASN A 150 1.55 14.84 -7.12
C ASN A 150 0.12 14.35 -6.81
N ALA A 151 -0.02 13.33 -5.95
CA ALA A 151 -1.32 12.99 -5.37
C ALA A 151 -1.91 14.19 -4.63
N ALA A 152 -3.16 14.52 -4.93
CA ALA A 152 -3.86 15.66 -4.32
C ALA A 152 -4.12 15.41 -2.82
N ARG A 153 -4.41 14.16 -2.47
CA ARG A 153 -4.61 13.71 -1.08
C ARG A 153 -4.07 12.30 -0.92
N VAL A 154 -3.47 11.99 0.22
CA VAL A 154 -2.96 10.67 0.56
C VAL A 154 -3.50 10.28 1.94
N SER A 155 -4.45 9.35 1.97
CA SER A 155 -4.98 8.76 3.20
C SER A 155 -4.43 7.35 3.39
N VAL A 156 -4.43 6.87 4.63
CA VAL A 156 -4.10 5.49 4.96
C VAL A 156 -5.31 4.80 5.56
N ALA A 157 -5.62 3.59 5.09
CA ALA A 157 -6.65 2.74 5.64
C ALA A 157 -6.03 1.37 5.95
N VAL A 158 -6.02 0.95 7.21
CA VAL A 158 -5.45 -0.36 7.61
C VAL A 158 -6.34 -1.09 8.60
N PRO A 159 -6.42 -2.43 8.55
CA PRO A 159 -7.22 -3.18 9.50
C PRO A 159 -6.71 -3.07 10.94
N CYS A 160 -5.40 -3.14 11.14
CA CYS A 160 -4.81 -2.94 12.45
C CYS A 160 -3.43 -2.31 12.39
N ALA A 161 -3.05 -1.60 13.46
CA ALA A 161 -1.74 -0.98 13.58
C ALA A 161 -1.30 -0.92 15.04
N SER A 162 0.01 -0.89 15.27
CA SER A 162 0.56 -0.52 16.57
C SER A 162 0.41 1.00 16.78
N GLU A 163 0.38 1.43 18.04
CA GLU A 163 0.38 2.85 18.38
C GLU A 163 1.59 3.61 17.81
N PRO A 164 2.85 3.12 17.94
CA PRO A 164 4.00 3.78 17.31
C PRO A 164 3.93 3.84 15.78
N ALA A 165 3.26 2.89 15.13
CA ALA A 165 3.05 2.95 13.68
C ALA A 165 2.00 4.00 13.31
N LEU A 166 0.90 4.06 14.05
CA LEU A 166 -0.12 5.10 13.87
C LEU A 166 0.48 6.49 14.05
N GLU A 167 1.10 6.78 15.19
CA GLU A 167 1.74 8.07 15.47
C GLU A 167 2.67 8.54 14.34
N ARG A 168 3.43 7.61 13.77
CA ARG A 168 4.33 7.87 12.66
C ARG A 168 3.59 8.20 11.36
N VAL A 169 2.53 7.45 11.06
CA VAL A 169 1.75 7.60 9.83
C VAL A 169 0.87 8.85 9.84
N VAL A 170 0.22 9.20 10.95
CA VAL A 170 -0.62 10.43 11.04
C VAL A 170 0.17 11.71 10.81
N ARG A 171 1.50 11.70 11.00
CA ARG A 171 2.37 12.85 10.75
C ARG A 171 2.59 13.13 9.26
N GLU A 172 2.34 12.17 8.37
CA GLU A 172 2.62 12.32 6.92
C GLU A 172 1.39 12.08 6.03
N ALA A 173 0.40 11.33 6.50
CA ALA A 173 -0.88 11.14 5.80
C ALA A 173 -1.84 12.31 6.06
N ASP A 174 -2.72 12.61 5.09
CA ASP A 174 -3.80 13.59 5.29
C ASP A 174 -4.90 13.05 6.21
N ASP A 175 -5.02 11.73 6.32
CA ASP A 175 -6.04 11.05 7.10
C ASP A 175 -5.67 9.59 7.33
N VAL A 176 -6.12 9.02 8.46
CA VAL A 176 -5.80 7.64 8.85
C VAL A 176 -7.04 6.95 9.41
N VAL A 177 -7.49 5.92 8.71
CA VAL A 177 -8.54 5.00 9.17
C VAL A 177 -7.89 3.71 9.66
N CYS A 178 -8.10 3.40 10.93
CA CYS A 178 -7.66 2.15 11.54
C CYS A 178 -8.83 1.49 12.29
N LEU A 179 -9.11 0.21 12.01
CA LEU A 179 -10.22 -0.49 12.66
C LEU A 179 -9.90 -0.99 14.07
N GLY A 180 -8.62 -1.16 14.40
CA GLY A 180 -8.21 -1.59 15.73
C GLY A 180 -6.69 -1.63 15.91
N GLY A 181 -6.23 -2.01 17.10
CA GLY A 181 -4.79 -2.11 17.41
C GLY A 181 -4.27 -1.06 18.39
N SER A 182 -5.11 -0.18 18.92
CA SER A 182 -4.83 0.52 20.17
C SER A 182 -5.39 -0.30 21.34
N ASP A 183 -4.51 -0.60 22.30
CA ASP A 183 -4.56 -1.60 23.37
C ASP A 183 -4.45 -3.08 22.93
N GLY A 184 -3.27 -3.68 23.16
CA GLY A 184 -3.02 -5.12 22.98
C GLY A 184 -2.51 -5.56 21.59
N PHE A 185 -2.04 -4.65 20.74
CA PHE A 185 -1.36 -5.01 19.49
C PHE A 185 -0.05 -5.76 19.80
N THR A 186 0.08 -6.98 19.30
CA THR A 186 1.31 -7.78 19.43
C THR A 186 2.01 -7.98 18.10
N SER A 187 1.25 -8.31 17.05
CA SER A 187 1.75 -8.45 15.69
C SER A 187 0.59 -8.31 14.70
N ILE A 188 0.91 -8.08 13.42
CA ILE A 188 -0.09 -8.08 12.34
C ILE A 188 -0.83 -9.42 12.31
N ALA A 189 -0.09 -10.54 12.34
CA ALA A 189 -0.70 -11.87 12.35
C ALA A 189 -1.64 -12.08 13.55
N GLY A 190 -1.30 -11.52 14.72
CA GLY A 190 -2.14 -11.58 15.93
C GLY A 190 -3.49 -10.88 15.81
N CYS A 191 -3.67 -9.99 14.81
CA CYS A 191 -4.95 -9.37 14.49
C CYS A 191 -5.92 -10.33 13.78
N TYR A 192 -5.45 -11.47 13.25
CA TYR A 192 -6.23 -12.38 12.43
C TYR A 192 -6.35 -13.75 13.09
N LYS A 193 -7.54 -14.36 13.04
CA LYS A 193 -7.76 -15.76 13.45
C LYS A 193 -7.11 -16.74 12.47
N ARG A 194 -7.15 -16.41 11.18
CA ARG A 194 -6.45 -17.14 10.11
C ARG A 194 -5.54 -16.16 9.37
N PHE A 195 -4.23 -16.43 9.41
CA PHE A 195 -3.21 -15.63 8.75
C PHE A 195 -2.39 -16.54 7.84
N GLU A 196 -2.88 -16.74 6.63
CA GLU A 196 -2.18 -17.52 5.61
C GLU A 196 -1.10 -16.65 4.96
N GLU A 197 0.08 -17.18 4.69
CA GLU A 197 1.04 -16.46 3.86
C GLU A 197 0.54 -16.46 2.41
N GLU A 198 0.49 -15.29 1.78
CA GLU A 198 0.19 -15.25 0.36
C GLU A 198 1.34 -15.87 -0.43
N ALA A 199 1.10 -17.01 -1.07
CA ALA A 199 2.09 -17.58 -1.97
C ALA A 199 2.39 -16.58 -3.11
N PRO A 200 3.67 -16.39 -3.49
CA PRO A 200 4.12 -15.32 -4.40
C PRO A 200 3.38 -15.24 -5.75
N GLU A 201 2.75 -16.33 -6.15
CA GLU A 201 2.02 -16.54 -7.41
C GLU A 201 0.54 -16.13 -7.40
N HIS A 202 -0.07 -15.85 -6.24
CA HIS A 202 -1.49 -15.48 -6.15
C HIS A 202 -1.78 -14.02 -6.55
N ALA A 203 -0.74 -13.21 -6.76
CA ALA A 203 -0.85 -11.85 -7.29
C ALA A 203 -1.53 -11.78 -8.68
N HIS A 204 -1.45 -12.84 -9.48
CA HIS A 204 -1.93 -12.86 -10.87
C HIS A 204 -3.36 -13.36 -11.06
N ARG A 205 -3.91 -14.18 -10.15
CA ARG A 205 -5.08 -15.03 -10.47
C ARG A 205 -6.44 -14.35 -10.37
N LEU A 206 -6.51 -13.05 -10.07
CA LEU A 206 -7.78 -12.39 -9.83
C LEU A 206 -7.93 -11.06 -10.59
N SER A 207 -7.32 -10.95 -11.78
CA SER A 207 -7.53 -9.86 -12.74
C SER A 207 -8.88 -9.93 -13.48
N GLY A 208 -9.72 -10.93 -13.19
CA GLY A 208 -11.07 -11.01 -13.72
C GLY A 208 -12.01 -10.04 -13.02
N ALA A 209 -12.43 -9.00 -13.75
CA ALA A 209 -13.53 -8.07 -13.44
C ALA A 209 -13.25 -6.99 -12.36
N VAL A 210 -12.49 -5.96 -12.73
CA VAL A 210 -12.77 -4.59 -12.25
C VAL A 210 -13.21 -3.79 -13.48
N PRO A 211 -14.44 -3.24 -13.52
CA PRO A 211 -14.93 -2.53 -14.69
C PRO A 211 -14.07 -1.28 -14.94
N HIS A 212 -13.47 -1.22 -16.14
CA HIS A 212 -12.87 0.00 -16.65
C HIS A 212 -13.99 1.02 -16.85
N GLY A 213 -14.14 1.96 -15.92
CA GLY A 213 -14.99 3.13 -16.10
C GLY A 213 -14.50 3.90 -17.31
N THR A 214 -15.23 3.81 -18.42
CA THR A 214 -14.96 4.57 -19.63
C THR A 214 -15.20 6.04 -19.33
N ALA A 215 -14.16 6.86 -19.53
CA ALA A 215 -14.29 8.30 -19.51
C ALA A 215 -15.22 8.74 -20.65
N HIS A 216 -16.45 9.12 -20.31
CA HIS A 216 -17.36 9.78 -21.24
C HIS A 216 -16.93 11.24 -21.36
N GLY A 217 -16.16 11.54 -22.40
CA GLY A 217 -15.86 12.90 -22.86
C GLY A 217 -16.44 13.06 -24.26
N GLY A 218 -17.68 13.55 -24.35
CA GLY A 218 -18.31 13.87 -25.61
C GLY A 218 -17.67 15.09 -26.27
N ALA A 219 -17.49 15.01 -27.58
CA ALA A 219 -17.48 16.17 -28.47
C ALA A 219 -17.90 15.71 -29.88
N THR A 220 -19.20 15.82 -30.15
CA THR A 220 -19.75 15.86 -31.50
C THR A 220 -19.17 17.06 -32.24
N ARG A 221 -18.58 16.83 -33.42
CA ARG A 221 -18.33 17.87 -34.42
C ARG A 221 -19.03 17.46 -35.73
N PRO A 222 -19.84 18.34 -36.34
CA PRO A 222 -20.53 18.01 -37.58
C PRO A 222 -19.59 18.12 -38.80
N SER A 223 -20.02 17.39 -39.82
CA SER A 223 -19.51 17.21 -41.17
C SER A 223 -19.07 18.47 -41.92
N LEU A 224 -17.99 18.35 -42.70
CA LEU A 224 -17.80 19.05 -43.97
C LEU A 224 -17.03 18.13 -44.94
N THR A 225 -17.70 17.69 -45.99
CA THR A 225 -17.10 17.10 -47.20
C THR A 225 -16.56 18.23 -48.10
N PRO A 226 -15.51 17.97 -48.88
CA PRO A 226 -15.34 18.66 -50.14
C PRO A 226 -15.29 17.69 -51.33
N ARG A 227 -15.84 18.17 -52.44
CA ARG A 227 -15.59 17.67 -53.80
C ARG A 227 -14.15 17.94 -54.22
#